data_AF-A0A5Q0GY46-F1
#
_entry.id   AF-A0A5Q0GY46-F1
#
_cell.length_a   1.000
_cell.length_b   1.000
_cell.length_c   1.000
_cell.angle_alpha   90.00
_cell.angle_beta   90.00
_cell.angle_gamma   90.00
#
_symmetry.space_group_name_H-M   'P 1'
#
loop_
_entity.id
_entity.type
_entity.pdbx_description
1 polymer ?
#
loop_
_entity_poly.entity_id
_entity_poly.type
_entity_poly.pdbx_seq_one_letter_code
_entity_poly.pdbx_strand_id
1 'polypeptide(L)'
;MNSGDAATESMMVWPAEDWATGLFQKLDPLPSGREPLRVEVVGGGPVGLSFACTLRAMMGDQVVVRVHDRRWKRQGNRVVWLGEAEGNHRREQVVTLQSNVWSTLPDLVRERLFAAGRFAEMWPLGPDSPAEKGRPRNVRIRWFEDCLLEMARDVYDIELVPGRYEVPETFGDTHILVVADGANSPTRTALSDHFGTPDRNFYSVGGEQLVETVLGIRVRGVFPDEYTVPLTVSQNRYLFNSLGGGFINMRLTTEEASELVAIGEDAPVECIRTYRCMMLPRADRFVCDRHRAVFKPSIDRLSFLWPRVLDGARLFGAGPRDILGITAFKLSMTQNARFTAQLGPGTFGFLIGDAANSLHFWPGRGLNTGVKSALSLAGTLRSRWRGRAFRSSDFSAHEGLMQQLQYREKSRAWTTMLMPDDDGTPRLIEDRLRAGLTGPHDRAELTRLLFERVKDVKARLSDRMGPVPGDDWYLRRINGLHVKTLAQLVESGPWITREIGGDEVAVHVDFPGAAAPVEPSWRHARTAHPVLAQAPLVEQVDPEQTTMTSLRDVLPALNA
;
A
#
# COMPACT_ATOMS: atom_id res chain seq x y z
N MET A 1 11.35 -30.39 -35.85
CA MET A 1 11.43 -31.38 -34.75
C MET A 1 12.23 -30.76 -33.63
N ASN A 2 11.72 -30.94 -32.42
CA ASN A 2 12.15 -30.45 -31.09
C ASN A 2 11.93 -28.98 -30.74
N SER A 3 10.75 -28.83 -30.14
CA SER A 3 10.20 -27.78 -29.28
C SER A 3 11.07 -27.44 -28.08
N GLY A 4 11.15 -26.14 -27.77
CA GLY A 4 11.71 -25.61 -26.54
C GLY A 4 10.74 -25.70 -25.37
N ASP A 5 11.25 -26.13 -24.23
CA ASP A 5 10.55 -26.15 -22.95
C ASP A 5 10.40 -24.72 -22.41
N ALA A 6 9.16 -24.25 -22.38
CA ALA A 6 8.75 -23.12 -21.57
C ALA A 6 8.68 -23.58 -20.12
N ALA A 7 9.46 -22.96 -19.24
CA ALA A 7 9.38 -23.16 -17.80
C ALA A 7 8.01 -22.68 -17.29
N THR A 8 7.09 -23.63 -17.12
CA THR A 8 5.85 -23.43 -16.35
C THR A 8 6.21 -23.33 -14.87
N GLU A 9 6.00 -22.15 -14.28
CA GLU A 9 5.92 -21.99 -12.82
C GLU A 9 4.84 -22.95 -12.29
N SER A 10 5.29 -24.00 -11.59
CA SER A 10 4.43 -24.90 -10.84
C SER A 10 3.69 -24.09 -9.76
N MET A 11 2.39 -23.86 -9.98
CA MET A 11 1.48 -23.50 -8.90
C MET A 11 1.53 -24.64 -7.87
N MET A 12 2.15 -24.38 -6.72
CA MET A 12 2.09 -25.25 -5.57
C MET A 12 0.61 -25.36 -5.15
N VAL A 13 -0.04 -26.46 -5.52
CA VAL A 13 -1.39 -26.80 -5.07
C VAL A 13 -1.26 -27.27 -3.62
N TRP A 14 -1.61 -26.39 -2.69
CA TRP A 14 -1.69 -26.72 -1.27
C TRP A 14 -2.90 -27.63 -1.03
N PRO A 15 -2.75 -28.81 -0.42
CA PRO A 15 -3.90 -29.65 -0.06
C PRO A 15 -4.84 -28.89 0.86
N ALA A 16 -6.10 -28.78 0.48
CA ALA A 16 -7.13 -28.04 1.22
C ALA A 16 -7.58 -28.75 2.52
N GLU A 17 -7.10 -29.97 2.77
CA GLU A 17 -7.80 -30.91 3.67
C GLU A 17 -7.28 -30.94 5.12
N ASP A 18 -6.06 -30.49 5.42
CA ASP A 18 -5.45 -30.73 6.75
C ASP A 18 -5.61 -29.60 7.78
N TRP A 19 -6.16 -28.44 7.43
CA TRP A 19 -6.23 -27.28 8.33
C TRP A 19 -7.64 -26.82 8.69
N ALA A 20 -8.68 -27.32 8.02
CA ALA A 20 -10.05 -26.82 8.19
C ALA A 20 -10.75 -27.36 9.46
N THR A 21 -10.29 -28.47 10.04
CA THR A 21 -11.00 -29.14 11.14
C THR A 21 -10.29 -28.91 12.47
N GLY A 22 -10.63 -27.81 13.17
CA GLY A 22 -10.37 -27.70 14.62
C GLY A 22 -9.76 -26.39 15.12
N LEU A 23 -9.46 -25.42 14.25
CA LEU A 23 -8.72 -24.20 14.65
C LEU A 23 -9.58 -23.08 15.25
N PHE A 24 -10.90 -23.21 15.29
CA PHE A 24 -11.77 -22.23 15.94
C PHE A 24 -12.58 -22.91 17.04
N GLN A 25 -12.57 -22.30 18.23
CA GLN A 25 -13.74 -22.42 19.09
C GLN A 25 -14.86 -21.70 18.33
N LYS A 26 -15.71 -22.46 17.62
CA LYS A 26 -16.95 -21.90 17.07
C LYS A 26 -17.65 -21.24 18.25
N LEU A 27 -18.01 -19.95 18.12
CA LEU A 27 -18.88 -19.33 19.10
C LEU A 27 -20.10 -20.22 19.29
N ASP A 28 -20.61 -20.26 20.51
CA ASP A 28 -21.86 -20.95 20.79
C ASP A 28 -22.91 -20.55 19.74
N PRO A 29 -23.68 -21.53 19.23
CA PRO A 29 -24.78 -21.25 18.32
C PRO A 29 -25.66 -20.13 18.86
N LEU A 30 -26.23 -19.31 17.96
CA LEU A 30 -27.22 -18.31 18.37
C LEU A 30 -28.31 -19.00 19.22
N PRO A 31 -28.71 -18.41 20.36
CA PRO A 31 -29.86 -18.90 21.11
C PRO A 31 -31.05 -19.10 20.16
N SER A 32 -31.77 -20.21 20.32
CA SER A 32 -32.88 -20.61 19.46
C SER A 32 -33.86 -19.45 19.19
N GLY A 33 -34.13 -19.17 17.91
CA GLY A 33 -35.06 -18.11 17.48
C GLY A 33 -34.42 -16.77 17.11
N ARG A 34 -33.09 -16.66 17.03
CA ARG A 34 -32.40 -15.45 16.55
C ARG A 34 -31.86 -15.63 15.14
N GLU A 35 -32.11 -14.64 14.29
CA GLU A 35 -31.55 -14.58 12.95
C GLU A 35 -30.06 -14.19 12.97
N PRO A 36 -29.25 -14.71 12.03
CA PRO A 36 -27.87 -14.26 11.88
C PRO A 36 -27.82 -12.81 11.38
N LEU A 37 -26.75 -12.11 11.75
CA LEU A 37 -26.46 -10.79 11.20
C LEU A 37 -26.16 -10.94 9.70
N ARG A 38 -26.88 -10.21 8.84
CA ARG A 38 -26.66 -10.25 7.38
C ARG A 38 -25.88 -9.03 6.93
N VAL A 39 -24.70 -9.26 6.35
CA VAL A 39 -23.73 -8.21 6.00
C VAL A 39 -23.35 -8.30 4.53
N GLU A 40 -23.56 -7.21 3.82
CA GLU A 40 -23.11 -6.98 2.45
C GLU A 40 -21.84 -6.12 2.47
N VAL A 41 -20.79 -6.57 1.79
CA VAL A 41 -19.52 -5.84 1.67
C VAL A 41 -19.26 -5.54 0.21
N VAL A 42 -19.11 -4.26 -0.12
CA VAL A 42 -18.83 -3.79 -1.48
C VAL A 42 -17.36 -3.41 -1.58
N GLY A 43 -16.59 -4.19 -2.34
CA GLY A 43 -15.15 -4.05 -2.49
C GLY A 43 -14.38 -5.16 -1.79
N GLY A 44 -13.83 -6.07 -2.59
CA GLY A 44 -13.00 -7.20 -2.16
C GLY A 44 -11.50 -6.89 -2.11
N GLY A 45 -11.11 -5.62 -1.95
CA GLY A 45 -9.72 -5.24 -1.69
C GLY A 45 -9.26 -5.62 -0.27
N PRO A 46 -8.01 -5.27 0.09
CA PRO A 46 -7.42 -5.60 1.39
C PRO A 46 -8.33 -5.28 2.59
N VAL A 47 -8.98 -4.11 2.57
CA VAL A 47 -9.80 -3.62 3.68
C VAL A 47 -11.12 -4.37 3.78
N GLY A 48 -11.87 -4.53 2.68
CA GLY A 48 -13.16 -5.21 2.71
C GLY A 48 -13.02 -6.70 3.05
N LEU A 49 -12.02 -7.38 2.50
CA LEU A 49 -11.73 -8.76 2.88
C LEU A 49 -11.21 -8.89 4.32
N SER A 50 -10.41 -7.92 4.81
CA SER A 50 -9.97 -7.91 6.22
C SER A 50 -11.15 -7.76 7.16
N PHE A 51 -12.10 -6.87 6.85
CA PHE A 51 -13.35 -6.73 7.60
C PHE A 51 -14.14 -8.04 7.61
N ALA A 52 -14.39 -8.62 6.43
CA ALA A 52 -15.20 -9.82 6.28
C ALA A 52 -14.60 -11.03 7.03
N CYS A 53 -13.30 -11.28 6.85
CA CYS A 53 -12.58 -12.35 7.56
C CYS A 53 -12.55 -12.12 9.07
N THR A 54 -12.31 -10.89 9.53
CA THR A 54 -12.30 -10.56 10.96
C THR A 54 -13.67 -10.78 11.58
N LEU A 55 -14.74 -10.31 10.92
CA LEU A 55 -16.10 -10.44 11.43
C LEU A 55 -16.50 -11.91 11.55
N ARG A 56 -16.18 -12.74 10.54
CA ARG A 56 -16.41 -14.19 10.61
C ARG A 56 -15.55 -14.87 11.67
N ALA A 57 -14.29 -14.49 11.82
CA ALA A 57 -13.43 -14.99 12.91
C ALA A 57 -13.99 -14.66 14.30
N MET A 58 -14.64 -13.49 14.45
CA MET A 58 -15.23 -13.06 15.71
C MET A 58 -16.59 -13.67 16.00
N MET A 59 -17.44 -13.83 14.98
CA MET A 59 -18.87 -14.11 15.16
C MET A 59 -19.27 -15.52 14.69
N GLY A 60 -18.43 -16.24 13.95
CA GLY A 60 -18.75 -17.56 13.40
C GLY A 60 -20.12 -17.56 12.70
N ASP A 61 -20.93 -18.57 12.99
CA ASP A 61 -22.25 -18.79 12.36
C ASP A 61 -23.32 -17.76 12.77
N GLN A 62 -23.00 -16.82 13.68
CA GLN A 62 -23.91 -15.73 14.04
C GLN A 62 -23.99 -14.61 12.99
N VAL A 63 -23.18 -14.69 11.93
CA VAL A 63 -23.14 -13.71 10.83
C VAL A 63 -23.06 -14.42 9.48
N VAL A 64 -23.82 -13.92 8.50
CA VAL A 64 -23.71 -14.27 7.08
C VAL A 64 -23.10 -13.08 6.37
N VAL A 65 -22.00 -13.30 5.66
CA VAL A 65 -21.26 -12.24 4.97
C VAL A 65 -21.20 -12.54 3.48
N ARG A 66 -21.54 -11.53 2.67
CA ARG A 66 -21.44 -11.54 1.22
C ARG A 66 -20.51 -10.43 0.78
N VAL A 67 -19.56 -10.74 -0.11
CA VAL A 67 -18.57 -9.77 -0.59
C VAL A 67 -18.67 -9.64 -2.10
N HIS A 68 -18.91 -8.43 -2.57
CA HIS A 68 -19.00 -8.07 -3.97
C HIS A 68 -17.71 -7.42 -4.47
N ASP A 69 -17.14 -7.88 -5.59
CA ASP A 69 -16.08 -7.16 -6.28
C ASP A 69 -16.19 -7.34 -7.81
N ARG A 70 -16.12 -6.21 -8.51
CA ARG A 70 -16.14 -6.16 -9.98
C ARG A 70 -14.88 -6.70 -10.65
N ARG A 71 -13.79 -6.86 -9.89
CA ARG A 71 -12.48 -7.35 -10.35
C ARG A 71 -12.36 -8.87 -10.26
N TRP A 72 -13.45 -9.57 -9.94
CA TRP A 72 -13.48 -11.01 -9.83
C TRP A 72 -14.25 -11.67 -10.97
N LYS A 73 -14.01 -12.97 -11.15
CA LYS A 73 -14.81 -13.86 -11.98
C LYS A 73 -14.97 -15.21 -11.30
N ARG A 74 -15.98 -15.97 -11.74
CA ARG A 74 -16.08 -17.39 -11.42
C ARG A 74 -15.18 -18.18 -12.36
N GLN A 75 -14.35 -19.07 -11.81
CA GLN A 75 -13.56 -20.04 -12.54
C GLN A 75 -13.82 -21.43 -11.93
N GLY A 76 -14.67 -22.20 -12.59
CA GLY A 76 -15.18 -23.46 -12.04
C GLY A 76 -15.91 -23.21 -10.72
N ASN A 77 -15.49 -23.91 -9.67
CA ASN A 77 -16.03 -23.70 -8.33
C ASN A 77 -15.39 -22.50 -7.61
N ARG A 78 -14.30 -21.88 -8.11
CA ARG A 78 -13.58 -20.79 -7.40
C ARG A 78 -13.96 -19.41 -7.88
N VAL A 79 -13.79 -18.43 -7.01
CA VAL A 79 -13.75 -17.02 -7.36
C VAL A 79 -12.29 -16.61 -7.43
N VAL A 80 -11.91 -15.99 -8.55
CA VAL A 80 -10.53 -15.56 -8.82
C VAL A 80 -10.54 -14.13 -9.33
N TRP A 81 -9.39 -13.47 -9.22
CA TRP A 81 -9.19 -12.17 -9.83
C TRP A 81 -9.24 -12.23 -11.35
N LEU A 82 -9.84 -11.21 -11.98
CA LEU A 82 -9.68 -10.93 -13.39
C LEU A 82 -8.20 -10.70 -13.70
N GLY A 83 -7.73 -11.23 -14.83
CA GLY A 83 -6.38 -11.04 -15.32
C GLY A 83 -6.22 -9.81 -16.22
N GLU A 84 -5.00 -9.59 -16.68
CA GLU A 84 -4.65 -8.50 -17.62
C GLU A 84 -5.40 -8.62 -18.95
N ALA A 85 -5.53 -9.84 -19.49
CA ALA A 85 -6.31 -10.10 -20.71
C ALA A 85 -7.81 -9.73 -20.56
N GLU A 86 -8.28 -9.61 -19.32
CA GLU A 86 -9.66 -9.25 -18.98
C GLU A 86 -9.76 -7.78 -18.53
N GLY A 87 -8.72 -6.98 -18.81
CA GLY A 87 -8.69 -5.54 -18.55
C GLY A 87 -8.41 -5.15 -17.09
N ASN A 88 -8.06 -6.11 -16.23
CA ASN A 88 -7.73 -5.84 -14.83
C ASN A 88 -6.22 -5.89 -14.59
N HIS A 89 -5.62 -4.74 -14.32
CA HIS A 89 -4.23 -4.64 -13.87
C HIS A 89 -4.20 -4.44 -12.36
N ARG A 90 -3.80 -5.49 -11.63
CA ARG A 90 -3.74 -5.45 -10.17
C ARG A 90 -2.55 -4.63 -9.68
N ARG A 91 -2.69 -4.07 -8.48
CA ARG A 91 -1.64 -3.25 -7.86
C ARG A 91 -0.52 -4.15 -7.37
N GLU A 92 0.69 -3.88 -7.82
CA GLU A 92 1.92 -4.56 -7.37
C GLU A 92 2.64 -3.78 -6.25
N GLN A 93 1.98 -2.76 -5.69
CA GLN A 93 2.57 -1.90 -4.66
C GLN A 93 2.88 -2.68 -3.39
N VAL A 94 3.96 -2.25 -2.72
CA VAL A 94 4.34 -2.70 -1.39
C VAL A 94 3.81 -1.70 -0.37
N VAL A 95 3.23 -2.21 0.70
CA VAL A 95 2.66 -1.43 1.80
C VAL A 95 3.25 -1.89 3.12
N THR A 96 3.42 -0.95 4.04
CA THR A 96 3.87 -1.23 5.42
C THR A 96 2.67 -1.35 6.33
N LEU A 97 2.53 -2.47 7.04
CA LEU A 97 1.62 -2.61 8.16
C LEU A 97 2.36 -2.40 9.47
N GLN A 98 1.85 -1.52 10.31
CA GLN A 98 2.38 -1.24 11.64
C GLN A 98 2.00 -2.37 12.61
N SER A 99 2.82 -2.68 13.61
CA SER A 99 2.55 -3.81 14.52
C SER A 99 1.34 -3.60 15.41
N ASN A 100 0.97 -2.35 15.74
CA ASN A 100 -0.33 -2.09 16.35
C ASN A 100 -1.53 -2.48 15.46
N VAL A 101 -1.33 -2.61 14.15
CA VAL A 101 -2.38 -3.01 13.20
C VAL A 101 -2.29 -4.49 12.90
N TRP A 102 -1.14 -5.01 12.46
CA TRP A 102 -1.08 -6.41 12.06
C TRP A 102 -1.22 -7.38 13.25
N SER A 103 -0.89 -6.97 14.47
CA SER A 103 -1.09 -7.80 15.67
C SER A 103 -2.57 -7.97 16.06
N THR A 104 -3.46 -7.10 15.57
CA THR A 104 -4.89 -7.12 15.87
C THR A 104 -5.72 -7.88 14.82
N LEU A 105 -5.06 -8.38 13.76
CA LEU A 105 -5.68 -9.29 12.81
C LEU A 105 -5.89 -10.69 13.44
N PRO A 106 -6.86 -11.48 12.95
CA PRO A 106 -7.01 -12.87 13.36
C PRO A 106 -5.69 -13.66 13.23
N ASP A 107 -5.42 -14.58 14.15
CA ASP A 107 -4.14 -15.30 14.21
C ASP A 107 -3.82 -16.03 12.90
N LEU A 108 -4.78 -16.79 12.33
CA LEU A 108 -4.58 -17.47 11.05
C LEU A 108 -4.33 -16.50 9.89
N VAL A 109 -4.97 -15.32 9.93
CA VAL A 109 -4.74 -14.28 8.91
C VAL A 109 -3.32 -13.77 9.03
N ARG A 110 -2.85 -13.51 10.25
CA ARG A 110 -1.48 -13.06 10.52
C ARG A 110 -0.45 -14.11 10.10
N GLU A 111 -0.65 -15.37 10.47
CA GLU A 111 0.26 -16.48 10.11
C GLU A 111 0.40 -16.63 8.59
N ARG A 112 -0.72 -16.59 7.85
CA ARG A 112 -0.71 -16.76 6.40
C ARG A 112 -0.14 -15.54 5.67
N LEU A 113 -0.52 -14.32 6.10
CA LEU A 113 -0.03 -13.08 5.50
C LEU A 113 1.48 -12.92 5.66
N PHE A 114 2.00 -13.26 6.86
CA PHE A 114 3.40 -13.08 7.22
C PHE A 114 4.16 -14.40 7.26
N ALA A 115 3.86 -15.30 6.32
CA ALA A 115 4.71 -16.46 6.06
C ALA A 115 6.12 -16.03 5.64
N ALA A 116 7.13 -16.85 5.96
CA ALA A 116 8.53 -16.56 5.62
C ALA A 116 8.68 -16.25 4.12
N GLY A 117 9.44 -15.20 3.81
CA GLY A 117 9.67 -14.73 2.42
C GLY A 117 8.51 -13.94 1.80
N ARG A 118 7.39 -13.75 2.49
CA ARG A 118 6.25 -12.94 2.01
C ARG A 118 6.21 -11.52 2.56
N PHE A 119 7.06 -11.22 3.53
CA PHE A 119 7.17 -9.90 4.16
C PHE A 119 8.62 -9.57 4.52
N ALA A 120 8.87 -8.29 4.80
CA ALA A 120 10.14 -7.81 5.33
C ALA A 120 9.90 -6.76 6.42
N GLU A 121 10.79 -6.68 7.40
CA GLU A 121 10.72 -5.70 8.48
C GLU A 121 11.75 -4.61 8.22
N MET A 122 11.39 -3.60 7.40
CA MET A 122 12.37 -2.56 7.02
C MET A 122 12.30 -1.28 7.85
N TRP A 123 11.14 -0.98 8.44
CA TRP A 123 10.91 0.28 9.12
C TRP A 123 11.30 0.20 10.62
N PRO A 124 11.59 1.34 11.26
CA PRO A 124 11.98 1.37 12.67
C PRO A 124 10.82 1.01 13.59
N LEU A 125 11.15 0.51 14.79
CA LEU A 125 10.25 0.53 15.94
C LEU A 125 9.84 1.97 16.27
N GLY A 126 8.65 2.11 16.87
CA GLY A 126 8.11 3.41 17.27
C GLY A 126 6.75 3.26 17.95
N PRO A 127 6.06 4.37 18.24
CA PRO A 127 4.74 4.33 18.87
C PRO A 127 3.72 3.46 18.09
N ASP A 128 3.78 3.50 16.77
CA ASP A 128 2.91 2.71 15.87
C ASP A 128 3.28 1.21 15.86
N SER A 129 4.54 0.91 16.15
CA SER A 129 5.09 -0.45 16.16
C SER A 129 6.00 -0.66 17.37
N PRO A 130 5.43 -0.84 18.56
CA PRO A 130 6.20 -0.92 19.78
C PRO A 130 6.92 -2.27 19.90
N ALA A 131 8.01 -2.33 20.66
CA ALA A 131 8.93 -3.46 20.70
C ALA A 131 8.24 -4.78 21.10
N GLU A 132 7.30 -4.72 22.04
CA GLU A 132 6.54 -5.87 22.53
C GLU A 132 5.59 -6.49 21.49
N LYS A 133 5.25 -5.74 20.43
CA LYS A 133 4.45 -6.25 19.30
C LYS A 133 5.31 -6.61 18.10
N GLY A 134 6.55 -6.14 18.04
CA GLY A 134 7.46 -6.37 16.92
C GLY A 134 7.44 -5.24 15.88
N ARG A 135 8.21 -5.42 14.81
CA ARG A 135 8.50 -4.38 13.83
C ARG A 135 7.37 -4.21 12.79
N PRO A 136 7.29 -3.05 12.10
CA PRO A 136 6.40 -2.89 10.96
C PRO A 136 6.78 -3.88 9.84
N ARG A 137 5.77 -4.41 9.13
CA ARG A 137 5.94 -5.44 8.10
C ARG A 137 5.50 -4.94 6.73
N ASN A 138 6.42 -4.95 5.78
CA ASN A 138 6.14 -4.69 4.38
C ASN A 138 5.56 -5.92 3.71
N VAL A 139 4.49 -5.75 2.93
CA VAL A 139 3.80 -6.82 2.21
C VAL A 139 3.33 -6.30 0.86
N ARG A 140 3.30 -7.16 -0.17
CA ARG A 140 2.71 -6.82 -1.47
C ARG A 140 1.19 -6.81 -1.34
N ILE A 141 0.53 -5.75 -1.82
CA ILE A 141 -0.94 -5.67 -1.82
C ILE A 141 -1.56 -6.88 -2.53
N ARG A 142 -0.99 -7.30 -3.66
CA ARG A 142 -1.44 -8.47 -4.40
C ARG A 142 -1.45 -9.74 -3.53
N TRP A 143 -0.37 -10.01 -2.80
CA TRP A 143 -0.28 -11.13 -1.87
C TRP A 143 -1.32 -11.02 -0.75
N PHE A 144 -1.48 -9.81 -0.19
CA PHE A 144 -2.47 -9.55 0.84
C PHE A 144 -3.91 -9.85 0.36
N GLU A 145 -4.24 -9.39 -0.84
CA GLU A 145 -5.52 -9.65 -1.50
C GLU A 145 -5.73 -11.15 -1.80
N ASP A 146 -4.71 -11.84 -2.31
CA ASP A 146 -4.80 -13.28 -2.65
C ASP A 146 -4.99 -14.12 -1.40
N CYS A 147 -4.18 -13.87 -0.38
CA CYS A 147 -4.26 -14.54 0.91
C CYS A 147 -5.67 -14.41 1.53
N LEU A 148 -6.21 -13.19 1.58
CA LEU A 148 -7.52 -12.99 2.18
C LEU A 148 -8.68 -13.51 1.32
N LEU A 149 -8.56 -13.48 0.00
CA LEU A 149 -9.59 -14.04 -0.88
C LEU A 149 -9.70 -15.56 -0.69
N GLU A 150 -8.56 -16.24 -0.63
CA GLU A 150 -8.50 -17.68 -0.34
C GLU A 150 -9.07 -17.98 1.03
N MET A 151 -8.66 -17.23 2.07
CA MET A 151 -9.18 -17.44 3.43
C MET A 151 -10.67 -17.16 3.55
N ALA A 152 -11.17 -16.11 2.91
CA ALA A 152 -12.59 -15.75 2.97
C ALA A 152 -13.47 -16.94 2.59
N ARG A 153 -13.08 -17.65 1.54
CA ARG A 153 -13.80 -18.85 1.11
C ARG A 153 -13.44 -20.08 1.92
N ASP A 154 -12.16 -20.45 1.92
CA ASP A 154 -11.74 -21.78 2.34
C ASP A 154 -11.76 -21.92 3.87
N VAL A 155 -11.58 -20.83 4.62
CA VAL A 155 -11.57 -20.81 6.09
C VAL A 155 -12.90 -20.34 6.66
N TYR A 156 -13.45 -19.27 6.10
CA TYR A 156 -14.54 -18.52 6.72
C TYR A 156 -15.91 -18.75 6.07
N ASP A 157 -15.99 -19.50 4.96
CA ASP A 157 -17.22 -19.77 4.21
C ASP A 157 -18.01 -18.50 3.88
N ILE A 158 -17.30 -17.48 3.39
CA ILE A 158 -17.88 -16.20 2.97
C ILE A 158 -18.38 -16.33 1.53
N GLU A 159 -19.58 -15.83 1.26
CA GLU A 159 -20.09 -15.79 -0.12
C GLU A 159 -19.36 -14.71 -0.92
N LEU A 160 -18.66 -15.13 -1.97
CA LEU A 160 -17.94 -14.24 -2.87
C LEU A 160 -18.78 -14.04 -4.15
N VAL A 161 -19.13 -12.81 -4.44
CA VAL A 161 -20.02 -12.43 -5.56
C VAL A 161 -19.25 -11.59 -6.58
N PRO A 162 -18.81 -12.20 -7.70
CA PRO A 162 -18.19 -11.46 -8.79
C PRO A 162 -19.18 -10.50 -9.46
N GLY A 163 -18.72 -9.29 -9.72
CA GLY A 163 -19.49 -8.29 -10.47
C GLY A 163 -19.59 -6.95 -9.77
N ARG A 164 -20.13 -5.96 -10.49
CA ARG A 164 -20.41 -4.65 -9.92
C ARG A 164 -21.57 -4.77 -8.94
N TYR A 165 -21.42 -4.17 -7.76
CA TYR A 165 -22.54 -4.00 -6.84
C TYR A 165 -23.43 -2.86 -7.34
N GLU A 166 -24.73 -3.11 -7.36
CA GLU A 166 -25.76 -2.12 -7.66
C GLU A 166 -26.54 -1.86 -6.37
N VAL A 167 -26.66 -0.59 -6.00
CA VAL A 167 -27.42 -0.20 -4.82
C VAL A 167 -28.90 -0.50 -5.10
N PRO A 168 -29.55 -1.38 -4.32
CA PRO A 168 -30.93 -1.74 -4.57
C PRO A 168 -31.87 -0.61 -4.12
N GLU A 169 -33.09 -0.58 -4.67
CA GLU A 169 -34.14 0.35 -4.22
C GLU A 169 -34.55 0.09 -2.76
N THR A 170 -34.52 -1.19 -2.34
CA THR A 170 -34.73 -1.61 -0.96
C THR A 170 -33.67 -2.61 -0.55
N PHE A 171 -33.19 -2.52 0.69
CA PHE A 171 -32.11 -3.37 1.21
C PHE A 171 -32.58 -4.75 1.70
N GLY A 172 -33.88 -5.05 1.60
CA GLY A 172 -34.46 -6.34 2.00
C GLY A 172 -34.12 -6.72 3.44
N ASP A 173 -33.53 -7.90 3.60
CA ASP A 173 -33.07 -8.48 4.87
C ASP A 173 -31.62 -8.08 5.24
N THR A 174 -30.97 -7.22 4.45
CA THR A 174 -29.61 -6.75 4.73
C THR A 174 -29.63 -5.85 5.96
N HIS A 175 -28.85 -6.20 6.98
CA HIS A 175 -28.71 -5.39 8.18
C HIS A 175 -27.61 -4.33 8.03
N ILE A 176 -26.51 -4.71 7.36
CA ILE A 176 -25.30 -3.90 7.25
C ILE A 176 -24.81 -3.87 5.81
N LEU A 177 -24.57 -2.68 5.28
CA LEU A 177 -23.83 -2.45 4.05
C LEU A 177 -22.48 -1.82 4.39
N VAL A 178 -21.39 -2.44 3.97
CA VAL A 178 -20.02 -1.93 4.13
C VAL A 178 -19.46 -1.54 2.78
N VAL A 179 -19.13 -0.25 2.62
CA VAL A 179 -18.58 0.31 1.38
C VAL A 179 -17.06 0.44 1.52
N ALA A 180 -16.33 -0.39 0.77
CA ALA A 180 -14.87 -0.54 0.80
C ALA A 180 -14.27 -0.62 -0.63
N ASP A 181 -14.98 -0.16 -1.65
CA ASP A 181 -14.64 -0.25 -3.09
C ASP A 181 -13.72 0.88 -3.61
N GLY A 182 -13.03 1.57 -2.68
CA GLY A 182 -11.88 2.43 -2.95
C GLY A 182 -12.18 3.92 -3.11
N ALA A 183 -11.14 4.72 -3.37
CA ALA A 183 -11.22 6.19 -3.40
C ALA A 183 -12.20 6.77 -4.44
N ASN A 184 -12.44 6.04 -5.54
CA ASN A 184 -13.40 6.41 -6.59
C ASN A 184 -14.67 5.55 -6.50
N SER A 185 -15.13 5.28 -5.27
CA SER A 185 -16.27 4.41 -4.97
C SER A 185 -17.55 4.86 -5.69
N PRO A 186 -18.05 4.11 -6.69
CA PRO A 186 -19.35 4.42 -7.30
C PRO A 186 -20.50 4.19 -6.30
N THR A 187 -20.34 3.24 -5.38
CA THR A 187 -21.34 2.91 -4.36
C THR A 187 -21.56 4.07 -3.40
N ARG A 188 -20.47 4.68 -2.94
CA ARG A 188 -20.51 5.88 -2.12
C ARG A 188 -21.16 7.04 -2.87
N THR A 189 -20.81 7.23 -4.15
CA THR A 189 -21.44 8.28 -4.98
C THR A 189 -22.94 8.07 -5.09
N ALA A 190 -23.41 6.83 -5.28
CA ALA A 190 -24.83 6.51 -5.32
C ALA A 190 -25.55 6.72 -3.97
N LEU A 191 -24.81 6.69 -2.86
CA LEU A 191 -25.34 6.90 -1.50
C LEU A 191 -24.99 8.29 -0.94
N SER A 192 -24.72 9.28 -1.81
CA SER A 192 -24.35 10.65 -1.38
C SER A 192 -25.42 11.31 -0.52
N ASP A 193 -26.69 10.99 -0.74
CA ASP A 193 -27.79 11.57 0.03
C ASP A 193 -27.79 11.11 1.50
N HIS A 194 -27.17 9.95 1.78
CA HIS A 194 -27.04 9.41 3.13
C HIS A 194 -25.74 9.85 3.82
N PHE A 195 -24.61 9.79 3.12
CA PHE A 195 -23.29 10.08 3.71
C PHE A 195 -22.85 11.54 3.56
N GLY A 196 -23.51 12.30 2.68
CA GLY A 196 -23.10 13.63 2.28
C GLY A 196 -21.99 13.64 1.23
N THR A 197 -21.72 14.83 0.69
CA THR A 197 -20.63 15.06 -0.26
C THR A 197 -19.32 15.33 0.50
N PRO A 198 -18.20 14.70 0.13
CA PRO A 198 -16.91 15.01 0.73
C PRO A 198 -16.50 16.47 0.50
N ASP A 199 -16.09 17.16 1.57
CA ASP A 199 -15.59 18.53 1.51
C ASP A 199 -14.14 18.55 1.00
N ARG A 200 -13.85 19.42 0.03
CA ARG A 200 -12.51 19.61 -0.54
C ARG A 200 -11.82 20.84 0.05
N ASN A 201 -12.57 21.76 0.63
CA ASN A 201 -12.09 23.08 1.05
C ASN A 201 -11.05 22.99 2.17
N PHE A 202 -11.19 22.01 3.08
CA PHE A 202 -10.22 21.76 4.16
C PHE A 202 -8.81 21.42 3.67
N TYR A 203 -8.67 20.89 2.46
CA TYR A 203 -7.40 20.48 1.86
C TYR A 203 -7.11 21.30 0.59
N SER A 204 -7.39 22.60 0.69
CA SER A 204 -7.21 23.57 -0.39
C SER A 204 -6.23 24.67 0.02
N VAL A 205 -5.51 25.22 -0.96
CA VAL A 205 -4.64 26.39 -0.81
C VAL A 205 -5.11 27.44 -1.81
N GLY A 206 -5.36 28.66 -1.34
CA GLY A 206 -5.90 29.72 -2.20
C GLY A 206 -7.29 29.41 -2.80
N GLY A 207 -8.06 28.52 -2.18
CA GLY A 207 -9.37 28.08 -2.69
C GLY A 207 -9.32 26.93 -3.69
N GLU A 208 -8.14 26.47 -4.09
CA GLU A 208 -7.98 25.31 -4.97
C GLU A 208 -7.54 24.07 -4.20
N GLN A 209 -8.17 22.93 -4.48
CA GLN A 209 -7.81 21.67 -3.86
C GLN A 209 -6.38 21.28 -4.25
N LEU A 210 -5.55 20.94 -3.27
CA LEU A 210 -4.21 20.43 -3.57
C LEU A 210 -4.31 19.02 -4.17
N VAL A 211 -3.76 18.86 -5.38
CA VAL A 211 -3.68 17.59 -6.09
C VAL A 211 -2.24 17.35 -6.52
N GLU A 212 -1.55 16.40 -5.87
CA GLU A 212 -0.20 16.01 -6.28
C GLU A 212 -0.25 14.95 -7.38
N THR A 213 0.58 15.11 -8.41
CA THR A 213 0.85 14.06 -9.39
C THR A 213 2.08 13.28 -8.97
N VAL A 214 1.96 11.96 -8.90
CA VAL A 214 3.02 11.07 -8.45
C VAL A 214 3.30 10.03 -9.53
N LEU A 215 4.60 9.81 -9.77
CA LEU A 215 5.09 8.73 -10.61
C LEU A 215 5.47 7.53 -9.75
N GLY A 216 4.87 6.37 -9.99
CA GLY A 216 5.29 5.10 -9.42
C GLY A 216 6.29 4.40 -10.34
N ILE A 217 7.52 4.23 -9.87
CA ILE A 217 8.62 3.58 -10.59
C ILE A 217 8.85 2.21 -9.97
N ARG A 218 8.46 1.15 -10.67
CA ARG A 218 8.68 -0.23 -10.23
C ARG A 218 10.15 -0.60 -10.44
N VAL A 219 10.84 -1.04 -9.39
CA VAL A 219 12.25 -1.42 -9.45
C VAL A 219 12.49 -2.81 -8.87
N ARG A 220 13.53 -3.49 -9.38
CA ARG A 220 14.09 -4.70 -8.77
C ARG A 220 14.79 -4.35 -7.45
N GLY A 221 14.78 -5.28 -6.50
CA GLY A 221 15.56 -5.14 -5.26
C GLY A 221 17.03 -5.43 -5.53
N VAL A 222 17.89 -4.51 -5.09
CA VAL A 222 19.35 -4.64 -5.26
C VAL A 222 20.06 -4.78 -3.91
N PHE A 223 19.45 -4.27 -2.83
CA PHE A 223 20.02 -4.26 -1.48
C PHE A 223 18.95 -4.60 -0.44
N PRO A 224 19.34 -4.92 0.80
CA PRO A 224 18.40 -5.09 1.90
C PRO A 224 17.47 -3.88 2.05
N ASP A 225 16.19 -4.17 2.30
CA ASP A 225 15.11 -3.18 2.28
C ASP A 225 15.36 -2.01 3.25
N GLU A 226 15.92 -2.28 4.44
CA GLU A 226 16.24 -1.30 5.48
C GLU A 226 17.17 -0.17 5.03
N TYR A 227 18.07 -0.44 4.08
CA TYR A 227 19.11 0.51 3.66
C TYR A 227 18.50 1.75 3.00
N THR A 228 17.26 1.62 2.53
CA THR A 228 16.52 2.65 1.80
C THR A 228 15.80 3.63 2.72
N VAL A 229 15.60 3.29 4.01
CA VAL A 229 14.82 4.10 4.95
C VAL A 229 15.48 5.47 5.22
N PRO A 230 16.79 5.56 5.55
CA PRO A 230 17.40 6.87 5.80
C PRO A 230 17.33 7.81 4.60
N LEU A 231 17.48 7.27 3.38
CA LEU A 231 17.35 8.01 2.12
C LEU A 231 15.91 8.46 1.84
N THR A 232 14.93 7.66 2.24
CA THR A 232 13.51 8.02 2.10
C THR A 232 13.14 9.15 3.05
N VAL A 233 13.57 9.08 4.32
CA VAL A 233 13.17 10.03 5.36
C VAL A 233 13.93 11.35 5.30
N SER A 234 15.10 11.40 4.65
CA SER A 234 15.93 12.61 4.52
C SER A 234 15.46 13.60 3.44
N GLN A 235 14.41 13.29 2.67
CA GLN A 235 13.91 14.14 1.59
C GLN A 235 12.40 13.89 1.33
N ASN A 236 11.70 14.81 0.65
CA ASN A 236 10.25 14.69 0.40
C ASN A 236 9.87 14.41 -1.08
N ARG A 237 10.83 14.19 -1.97
CA ARG A 237 10.62 13.91 -3.40
C ARG A 237 10.34 12.44 -3.71
N TYR A 238 11.15 11.53 -3.16
CA TYR A 238 11.07 10.09 -3.40
C TYR A 238 10.64 9.33 -2.15
N LEU A 239 9.82 8.30 -2.30
CA LEU A 239 9.47 7.37 -1.23
C LEU A 239 9.60 5.95 -1.77
N PHE A 240 10.44 5.13 -1.15
CA PHE A 240 10.59 3.73 -1.54
C PHE A 240 10.01 2.78 -0.50
N ASN A 241 8.95 2.07 -0.88
CA ASN A 241 8.48 0.90 -0.14
C ASN A 241 9.03 -0.35 -0.83
N SER A 242 9.91 -1.07 -0.15
CA SER A 242 10.63 -2.21 -0.74
C SER A 242 10.30 -3.54 -0.05
N LEU A 243 10.33 -4.60 -0.83
CA LEU A 243 10.21 -6.01 -0.48
C LEU A 243 10.84 -6.83 -1.62
N GLY A 244 12.16 -6.95 -1.61
CA GLY A 244 12.93 -7.55 -2.72
C GLY A 244 12.78 -6.76 -4.03
N GLY A 245 12.69 -5.43 -3.92
CA GLY A 245 12.25 -4.51 -4.97
C GLY A 245 10.93 -3.85 -4.59
N GLY A 246 10.33 -3.05 -5.46
CA GLY A 246 9.08 -2.38 -5.11
C GLY A 246 8.80 -1.15 -5.95
N PHE A 247 8.16 -0.15 -5.35
CA PHE A 247 7.81 1.10 -6.01
C PHE A 247 8.50 2.28 -5.35
N ILE A 248 9.28 3.01 -6.14
CA ILE A 248 9.72 4.36 -5.80
C ILE A 248 8.61 5.30 -6.25
N ASN A 249 7.97 5.98 -5.31
CA ASN A 249 6.98 7.01 -5.57
C ASN A 249 7.71 8.34 -5.65
N MET A 250 7.57 9.05 -6.76
CA MET A 250 8.22 10.32 -7.05
C MET A 250 7.16 11.41 -7.16
N ARG A 251 7.22 12.43 -6.32
CA ARG A 251 6.42 13.66 -6.46
C ARG A 251 6.92 14.47 -7.65
N LEU A 252 6.00 14.91 -8.49
CA LEU A 252 6.28 15.70 -9.68
C LEU A 252 5.84 17.15 -9.45
N THR A 253 6.59 18.10 -10.02
CA THR A 253 6.07 19.44 -10.26
C THR A 253 5.05 19.43 -11.40
N THR A 254 4.28 20.51 -11.59
CA THR A 254 3.37 20.65 -12.73
C THR A 254 4.09 20.54 -14.07
N GLU A 255 5.30 21.09 -14.18
CA GLU A 255 6.13 21.00 -15.39
C GLU A 255 6.56 19.55 -15.63
N GLU A 256 7.04 18.84 -14.60
CA GLU A 256 7.40 17.41 -14.70
C GLU A 256 6.19 16.53 -15.04
N ALA A 257 5.02 16.83 -14.47
CA ALA A 257 3.77 16.14 -14.77
C ALA A 257 3.32 16.36 -16.23
N SER A 258 3.70 17.49 -16.85
CA SER A 258 3.42 17.76 -18.27
C SER A 258 4.20 16.85 -19.22
N GLU A 259 5.34 16.27 -18.78
CA GLU A 259 6.09 15.27 -19.55
C GLU A 259 5.49 13.86 -19.49
N LEU A 260 4.42 13.62 -18.72
CA LEU A 260 3.74 12.33 -18.66
C LEU A 260 2.91 12.04 -19.92
N VAL A 261 3.57 12.07 -21.07
CA VAL A 261 3.01 11.84 -22.40
C VAL A 261 3.41 10.44 -22.86
N ALA A 262 2.43 9.68 -23.32
CA ALA A 262 2.68 8.50 -24.11
C ALA A 262 2.39 8.82 -25.59
N ILE A 263 3.21 8.31 -26.51
CA ILE A 263 3.06 8.51 -27.95
C ILE A 263 2.57 7.19 -28.54
N GLY A 264 1.34 7.19 -29.08
CA GLY A 264 0.79 6.07 -29.86
C GLY A 264 1.32 6.06 -31.29
N GLU A 265 0.76 5.21 -32.15
CA GLU A 265 1.16 5.08 -33.56
C GLU A 265 1.01 6.42 -34.31
N ASP A 266 -0.12 7.14 -34.13
CA ASP A 266 -0.43 8.35 -34.91
C ASP A 266 -0.48 9.65 -34.07
N ALA A 267 -0.62 9.56 -32.75
CA ALA A 267 -0.84 10.73 -31.89
C ALA A 267 -0.46 10.48 -30.42
N PRO A 268 -0.27 11.55 -29.61
CA PRO A 268 -0.20 11.42 -28.16
C PRO A 268 -1.44 10.72 -27.59
N VAL A 269 -1.24 9.85 -26.61
CA VAL A 269 -2.30 9.15 -25.88
C VAL A 269 -2.18 9.38 -24.38
N GLU A 270 -3.32 9.54 -23.72
CA GLU A 270 -3.42 9.85 -22.29
C GLU A 270 -3.38 8.59 -21.39
N CYS A 271 -2.78 7.50 -21.86
CA CYS A 271 -2.91 6.19 -21.21
C CYS A 271 -2.34 6.16 -19.79
N ILE A 272 -1.16 6.74 -19.58
CA ILE A 272 -0.51 6.79 -18.27
C ILE A 272 -1.24 7.77 -17.32
N ARG A 273 -1.82 8.86 -17.83
CA ARG A 273 -2.48 9.92 -17.02
C ARG A 273 -3.92 9.57 -16.65
N THR A 274 -4.70 9.09 -17.61
CA THR A 274 -6.15 8.83 -17.44
C THR A 274 -6.41 7.41 -16.99
N TYR A 275 -5.84 6.42 -17.70
CA TYR A 275 -6.09 5.00 -17.43
C TYR A 275 -5.10 4.39 -16.44
N ARG A 276 -4.09 5.17 -16.00
CA ARG A 276 -3.05 4.75 -15.06
C ARG A 276 -2.35 3.47 -15.53
N CYS A 277 -2.12 3.38 -16.83
CA CYS A 277 -1.43 2.23 -17.41
C CYS A 277 -0.01 2.11 -16.87
N MET A 278 0.40 0.86 -16.66
CA MET A 278 1.80 0.55 -16.40
C MET A 278 2.55 0.50 -17.74
N MET A 279 3.56 1.35 -17.89
CA MET A 279 4.51 1.32 -18.99
C MET A 279 5.61 0.32 -18.64
N LEU A 280 5.77 -0.76 -19.41
CA LEU A 280 6.73 -1.83 -19.17
C LEU A 280 7.99 -1.66 -20.03
N PRO A 281 9.17 -2.08 -19.56
CA PRO A 281 10.39 -1.99 -20.35
C PRO A 281 10.33 -2.93 -21.56
N ARG A 282 10.76 -2.43 -22.73
CA ARG A 282 10.96 -3.21 -23.95
C ARG A 282 12.18 -2.69 -24.69
N ALA A 283 13.27 -3.45 -24.64
CA ALA A 283 14.58 -3.02 -25.11
C ALA A 283 15.02 -1.71 -24.42
N ASP A 284 15.13 -0.62 -25.16
CA ASP A 284 15.60 0.70 -24.72
C ASP A 284 14.48 1.69 -24.38
N ARG A 285 13.22 1.26 -24.43
CA ARG A 285 12.03 2.11 -24.23
C ARG A 285 11.03 1.51 -23.26
N PHE A 286 10.10 2.33 -22.79
CA PHE A 286 8.97 1.91 -21.96
C PHE A 286 7.66 1.98 -22.75
N VAL A 287 6.87 0.91 -22.76
CA VAL A 287 5.69 0.78 -23.62
C VAL A 287 4.44 0.38 -22.85
N CYS A 288 3.28 0.84 -23.31
CA CYS A 288 1.98 0.31 -22.92
C CYS A 288 1.47 -0.59 -24.05
N ASP A 289 1.39 -1.90 -23.80
CA ASP A 289 0.92 -2.85 -24.82
C ASP A 289 -0.56 -2.62 -25.16
N ARG A 290 -1.40 -2.32 -24.15
CA ARG A 290 -2.84 -2.07 -24.32
C ARG A 290 -3.15 -0.91 -25.29
N HIS A 291 -2.37 0.16 -25.22
CA HIS A 291 -2.59 1.36 -26.04
C HIS A 291 -1.53 1.52 -27.14
N ARG A 292 -0.66 0.52 -27.32
CA ARG A 292 0.45 0.51 -28.28
C ARG A 292 1.25 1.82 -28.27
N ALA A 293 1.60 2.27 -27.07
CA ALA A 293 2.18 3.60 -26.87
C ALA A 293 3.53 3.54 -26.18
N VAL A 294 4.43 4.45 -26.54
CA VAL A 294 5.75 4.59 -25.92
C VAL A 294 5.73 5.75 -24.92
N PHE A 295 6.29 5.55 -23.73
CA PHE A 295 6.47 6.59 -22.74
C PHE A 295 7.54 7.58 -23.23
N LYS A 296 7.10 8.74 -23.73
CA LYS A 296 7.95 9.74 -24.38
C LYS A 296 9.21 10.08 -23.57
N PRO A 297 9.14 10.33 -22.25
CA PRO A 297 10.33 10.67 -21.47
C PRO A 297 11.46 9.65 -21.59
N SER A 298 11.14 8.36 -21.74
CA SER A 298 12.16 7.31 -21.84
C SER A 298 12.98 7.33 -23.13
N ILE A 299 12.48 7.97 -24.20
CA ILE A 299 13.12 8.00 -25.52
C ILE A 299 13.52 9.42 -25.96
N ASP A 300 12.97 10.46 -25.34
CA ASP A 300 13.24 11.85 -25.66
C ASP A 300 14.53 12.32 -24.96
N ARG A 301 15.58 12.59 -25.75
CA ARG A 301 16.86 13.10 -25.24
C ARG A 301 16.75 14.49 -24.60
N LEU A 302 15.68 15.22 -24.90
CA LEU A 302 15.39 16.53 -24.30
C LEU A 302 14.50 16.42 -23.06
N SER A 303 14.06 15.22 -22.68
CA SER A 303 13.26 15.01 -21.48
C SER A 303 13.99 15.52 -20.25
N PHE A 304 13.34 16.41 -19.51
CA PHE A 304 13.83 16.78 -18.19
C PHE A 304 13.32 15.84 -17.11
N LEU A 305 12.20 15.13 -17.26
CA LEU A 305 11.73 14.16 -16.28
C LEU A 305 12.64 12.93 -16.18
N TRP A 306 13.05 12.37 -17.32
CA TRP A 306 13.73 11.07 -17.37
C TRP A 306 15.04 11.00 -16.56
N PRO A 307 15.94 11.99 -16.62
CA PRO A 307 17.12 12.00 -15.75
C PRO A 307 16.79 11.93 -14.25
N ARG A 308 15.69 12.55 -13.80
CA ARG A 308 15.28 12.48 -12.39
C ARG A 308 14.68 11.12 -12.03
N VAL A 309 13.97 10.47 -12.95
CA VAL A 309 13.52 9.07 -12.78
C VAL A 309 14.74 8.15 -12.56
N LEU A 310 15.77 8.29 -13.39
CA LEU A 310 17.00 7.51 -13.28
C LEU A 310 17.78 7.83 -11.99
N ASP A 311 17.83 9.10 -11.58
CA ASP A 311 18.45 9.50 -10.32
C ASP A 311 17.70 8.96 -9.10
N GLY A 312 16.36 8.92 -9.13
CA GLY A 312 15.55 8.30 -8.09
C GLY A 312 15.85 6.81 -7.95
N ALA A 313 15.93 6.08 -9.07
CA ALA A 313 16.37 4.68 -9.07
C ALA A 313 17.78 4.53 -8.50
N ARG A 314 18.74 5.36 -8.95
CA ARG A 314 20.13 5.34 -8.49
C ARG A 314 20.27 5.65 -7.01
N LEU A 315 19.48 6.57 -6.48
CA LEU A 315 19.44 6.90 -5.05
C LEU A 315 19.21 5.62 -4.22
N PHE A 316 18.29 4.76 -4.66
CA PHE A 316 18.00 3.49 -4.00
C PHE A 316 18.80 2.30 -4.54
N GLY A 317 19.86 2.58 -5.31
CA GLY A 317 20.81 1.58 -5.79
C GLY A 317 20.37 0.78 -7.02
N ALA A 318 19.25 1.13 -7.65
CA ALA A 318 18.78 0.52 -8.88
C ALA A 318 19.37 1.24 -10.11
N GLY A 319 19.79 0.47 -11.13
CA GLY A 319 20.19 0.98 -12.43
C GLY A 319 19.03 1.09 -13.41
N PRO A 320 19.25 1.63 -14.63
CA PRO A 320 18.20 1.76 -15.64
C PRO A 320 17.54 0.41 -16.01
N ARG A 321 18.32 -0.67 -16.03
CA ARG A 321 17.83 -2.04 -16.33
C ARG A 321 17.01 -2.65 -15.19
N ASP A 322 17.09 -2.09 -14.00
CA ASP A 322 16.31 -2.54 -12.84
C ASP A 322 14.93 -1.90 -12.79
N ILE A 323 14.63 -0.92 -13.65
CA ILE A 323 13.30 -0.31 -13.77
C ILE A 323 12.39 -1.26 -14.55
N LEU A 324 11.43 -1.84 -13.85
CA LEU A 324 10.52 -2.87 -14.33
C LEU A 324 9.16 -2.31 -14.80
N GLY A 325 8.89 -1.04 -14.54
CA GLY A 325 7.70 -0.38 -15.05
C GLY A 325 7.45 1.00 -14.45
N ILE A 326 6.60 1.78 -15.09
CA ILE A 326 6.29 3.16 -14.72
C ILE A 326 4.78 3.38 -14.80
N THR A 327 4.21 4.02 -13.79
CA THR A 327 2.78 4.40 -13.77
C THR A 327 2.63 5.77 -13.14
N ALA A 328 1.53 6.46 -13.40
CA ALA A 328 1.21 7.71 -12.71
C ALA A 328 -0.15 7.62 -11.99
N PHE A 329 -0.31 8.42 -10.94
CA PHE A 329 -1.57 8.61 -10.26
C PHE A 329 -1.61 9.98 -9.60
N LYS A 330 -2.83 10.46 -9.33
CA LYS A 330 -3.07 11.72 -8.61
C LYS A 330 -3.47 11.42 -7.18
N LEU A 331 -2.95 12.21 -6.25
CA LEU A 331 -3.27 12.16 -4.84
C LEU A 331 -4.00 13.44 -4.44
N SER A 332 -5.15 13.30 -3.81
CA SER A 332 -5.91 14.41 -3.26
C SER A 332 -6.61 13.97 -1.97
N MET A 333 -6.96 14.96 -1.16
CA MET A 333 -7.58 14.76 0.14
C MET A 333 -8.94 15.47 0.20
N THR A 334 -9.87 14.85 0.91
CA THR A 334 -11.24 15.34 1.14
C THR A 334 -11.68 15.00 2.56
N GLN A 335 -12.52 15.82 3.18
CA GLN A 335 -13.07 15.53 4.50
C GLN A 335 -14.47 14.95 4.37
N ASN A 336 -14.79 13.92 5.15
CA ASN A 336 -16.15 13.41 5.26
C ASN A 336 -16.76 13.90 6.57
N ALA A 337 -18.01 14.34 6.50
CA ALA A 337 -18.78 14.72 7.68
C ALA A 337 -19.29 13.49 8.46
N ARG A 338 -19.53 12.37 7.77
CA ARG A 338 -20.09 11.14 8.34
C ARG A 338 -19.49 9.90 7.70
N PHE A 339 -19.37 8.83 8.48
CA PHE A 339 -18.94 7.51 8.02
C PHE A 339 -20.02 6.44 8.19
N THR A 340 -21.02 6.72 9.01
CA THR A 340 -22.17 5.86 9.30
C THR A 340 -23.47 6.55 8.85
N ALA A 341 -24.36 5.79 8.22
CA ALA A 341 -25.68 6.28 7.85
C ALA A 341 -26.75 5.20 7.97
N GLN A 342 -27.99 5.58 8.28
CA GLN A 342 -29.13 4.68 8.11
C GLN A 342 -29.57 4.75 6.64
N LEU A 343 -29.60 3.59 5.97
CA LEU A 343 -29.95 3.48 4.55
C LEU A 343 -31.42 3.08 4.36
N GLY A 344 -31.99 2.38 5.34
CA GLY A 344 -33.39 1.98 5.36
C GLY A 344 -33.87 1.65 6.78
N PRO A 345 -35.13 1.25 6.96
CA PRO A 345 -35.72 1.00 8.29
C PRO A 345 -34.93 0.03 9.17
N GLY A 346 -34.24 -0.95 8.59
CA GLY A 346 -33.41 -1.94 9.30
C GLY A 346 -31.95 -2.01 8.87
N THR A 347 -31.50 -1.11 7.97
CA THR A 347 -30.19 -1.23 7.32
C THR A 347 -29.30 -0.03 7.62
N PHE A 348 -28.08 -0.30 8.05
CA PHE A 348 -27.04 0.71 8.25
C PHE A 348 -25.90 0.55 7.24
N GLY A 349 -25.43 1.68 6.72
CA GLY A 349 -24.31 1.80 5.80
C GLY A 349 -23.08 2.34 6.50
N PHE A 350 -21.91 1.83 6.12
CA PHE A 350 -20.61 2.24 6.65
C PHE A 350 -19.61 2.46 5.53
N LEU A 351 -18.89 3.58 5.56
CA LEU A 351 -17.74 3.82 4.72
C LEU A 351 -16.48 3.37 5.47
N ILE A 352 -15.65 2.52 4.85
CA ILE A 352 -14.33 2.12 5.39
C ILE A 352 -13.24 2.16 4.32
N GLY A 353 -11.97 2.07 4.73
CA GLY A 353 -10.83 2.11 3.80
C GLY A 353 -10.78 3.40 2.97
N ASP A 354 -10.28 3.31 1.74
CA ASP A 354 -10.17 4.47 0.85
C ASP A 354 -11.54 5.06 0.43
N ALA A 355 -12.63 4.27 0.51
CA ALA A 355 -13.98 4.78 0.25
C ALA A 355 -14.43 5.77 1.34
N ALA A 356 -13.99 5.56 2.58
CA ALA A 356 -14.08 6.54 3.65
C ALA A 356 -12.95 7.56 3.55
N ASN A 357 -11.73 7.15 3.88
CA ASN A 357 -10.60 8.03 4.09
C ASN A 357 -9.53 7.75 3.03
N SER A 358 -9.70 8.30 1.82
CA SER A 358 -8.61 8.34 0.84
C SER A 358 -7.45 9.17 1.39
N LEU A 359 -6.32 8.53 1.69
CA LEU A 359 -5.15 9.14 2.32
C LEU A 359 -4.04 9.47 1.33
N HIS A 360 -3.21 10.44 1.70
CA HIS A 360 -1.95 10.72 1.02
C HIS A 360 -0.88 9.67 1.33
N PHE A 361 -0.01 9.33 0.37
CA PHE A 361 1.01 8.27 0.53
C PHE A 361 2.25 8.70 1.32
N TRP A 362 2.37 9.97 1.68
CA TRP A 362 3.39 10.44 2.62
C TRP A 362 2.73 10.63 3.99
N PRO A 363 3.07 9.84 5.02
CA PRO A 363 4.12 8.80 5.11
C PRO A 363 3.66 7.34 4.87
N GLY A 364 2.52 7.09 4.22
CA GLY A 364 2.18 5.74 3.71
C GLY A 364 1.27 4.93 4.63
N ARG A 365 0.16 5.53 5.07
CA ARG A 365 -0.69 4.99 6.15
C ARG A 365 -2.06 4.45 5.68
N GLY A 366 -2.36 4.54 4.38
CA GLY A 366 -3.61 4.10 3.75
C GLY A 366 -4.15 2.76 4.25
N LEU A 367 -3.35 1.69 4.11
CA LEU A 367 -3.80 0.35 4.51
C LEU A 367 -3.95 0.22 6.04
N ASN A 368 -3.08 0.84 6.84
CA ASN A 368 -3.19 0.81 8.30
C ASN A 368 -4.52 1.41 8.77
N THR A 369 -4.88 2.59 8.24
CA THR A 369 -6.14 3.26 8.54
C THR A 369 -7.34 2.44 8.06
N GLY A 370 -7.24 1.86 6.86
CA GLY A 370 -8.28 0.99 6.34
C GLY A 370 -8.52 -0.25 7.20
N VAL A 371 -7.47 -0.96 7.60
CA VAL A 371 -7.59 -2.11 8.49
C VAL A 371 -8.13 -1.70 9.87
N LYS A 372 -7.68 -0.59 10.44
CA LYS A 372 -8.25 -0.06 11.70
C LYS A 372 -9.74 0.23 11.59
N SER A 373 -10.20 0.82 10.48
CA SER A 373 -11.63 1.06 10.23
C SER A 373 -12.43 -0.25 10.14
N ALA A 374 -11.88 -1.27 9.46
CA ALA A 374 -12.47 -2.60 9.37
C ALA A 374 -12.59 -3.28 10.74
N LEU A 375 -11.50 -3.29 11.52
CA LEU A 375 -11.46 -3.89 12.86
C LEU A 375 -12.42 -3.20 13.83
N SER A 376 -12.48 -1.87 13.80
CA SER A 376 -13.40 -1.09 14.64
C SER A 376 -14.86 -1.43 14.34
N LEU A 377 -15.23 -1.53 13.06
CA LEU A 377 -16.58 -1.88 12.67
C LEU A 377 -16.90 -3.33 13.07
N ALA A 378 -16.00 -4.27 12.81
CA ALA A 378 -16.20 -5.68 13.17
C ALA A 378 -16.41 -5.86 14.69
N GLY A 379 -15.57 -5.21 15.52
CA GLY A 379 -15.73 -5.21 16.98
C GLY A 379 -17.03 -4.56 17.44
N THR A 380 -17.46 -3.49 16.78
CA THR A 380 -18.75 -2.84 17.05
C THR A 380 -19.92 -3.77 16.74
N LEU A 381 -19.91 -4.43 15.58
CA LEU A 381 -20.97 -5.38 15.20
C LEU A 381 -21.03 -6.57 16.16
N ARG A 382 -19.89 -7.18 16.50
CA ARG A 382 -19.81 -8.26 17.49
C ARG A 382 -20.38 -7.83 18.85
N SER A 383 -19.98 -6.66 19.34
CA SER A 383 -20.39 -6.20 20.67
C SER A 383 -21.87 -5.79 20.73
N ARG A 384 -22.47 -5.36 19.62
CA ARG A 384 -23.83 -4.81 19.59
C ARG A 384 -24.88 -5.78 19.06
N TRP A 385 -24.53 -6.72 18.19
CA TRP A 385 -25.50 -7.66 17.63
C TRP A 385 -26.07 -8.60 18.71
N ARG A 386 -27.40 -8.63 18.81
CA ARG A 386 -28.13 -9.48 19.76
C ARG A 386 -29.32 -10.19 19.09
N GLY A 387 -29.34 -10.27 17.76
CA GLY A 387 -30.49 -10.76 17.00
C GLY A 387 -31.66 -9.77 16.98
N ARG A 388 -31.38 -8.47 17.10
CA ARG A 388 -32.38 -7.39 17.08
C ARG A 388 -31.87 -6.22 16.25
N ALA A 389 -32.80 -5.44 15.69
CA ALA A 389 -32.47 -4.26 14.88
C ALA A 389 -31.55 -3.29 15.65
N PHE A 390 -30.60 -2.72 14.92
CA PHE A 390 -29.69 -1.71 15.44
C PHE A 390 -30.36 -0.35 15.61
N ARG A 391 -29.77 0.47 16.45
CA ARG A 391 -30.08 1.90 16.61
C ARG A 391 -28.85 2.70 16.19
N SER A 392 -29.05 3.94 15.73
CA SER A 392 -27.92 4.81 15.37
C SER A 392 -26.91 5.00 16.50
N SER A 393 -27.37 4.98 17.76
CA SER A 393 -26.52 5.08 18.95
C SER A 393 -25.56 3.89 19.14
N ASP A 394 -25.86 2.73 18.55
CA ASP A 394 -25.00 1.55 18.65
C ASP A 394 -23.64 1.76 17.96
N PHE A 395 -23.58 2.72 17.02
CA PHE A 395 -22.42 2.99 16.17
C PHE A 395 -21.64 4.26 16.54
N SER A 396 -22.03 4.99 17.58
CA SER A 396 -21.37 6.25 17.98
C SER A 396 -19.86 6.07 18.24
N ALA A 397 -19.45 4.94 18.80
CA ALA A 397 -18.04 4.64 19.06
C ALA A 397 -17.26 4.44 17.75
N HIS A 398 -17.83 3.74 16.77
CA HIS A 398 -17.21 3.55 15.46
C HIS A 398 -17.12 4.87 14.69
N GLU A 399 -18.21 5.64 14.66
CA GLU A 399 -18.22 6.97 14.03
C GLU A 399 -17.15 7.89 14.63
N GLY A 400 -17.08 7.96 15.96
CA GLY A 400 -16.04 8.74 16.66
C GLY A 400 -14.63 8.28 16.34
N LEU A 401 -14.39 6.97 16.26
CA LEU A 401 -13.10 6.41 15.87
C LEU A 401 -12.74 6.77 14.42
N MET A 402 -13.70 6.72 13.49
CA MET A 402 -13.48 7.13 12.10
C MET A 402 -13.14 8.61 11.96
N GLN A 403 -13.75 9.47 12.79
CA GLN A 403 -13.38 10.89 12.87
C GLN A 403 -11.96 11.08 13.45
N GLN A 404 -11.58 10.32 14.47
CA GLN A 404 -10.21 10.33 14.99
C GLN A 404 -9.20 9.86 13.94
N LEU A 405 -9.50 8.80 13.19
CA LEU A 405 -8.69 8.33 12.08
C LEU A 405 -8.56 9.40 10.99
N GLN A 406 -9.65 10.07 10.61
CA GLN A 406 -9.61 11.14 9.62
C GLN A 406 -8.72 12.31 10.10
N TYR A 407 -8.92 12.78 11.34
CA TYR A 407 -8.10 13.85 11.90
C TYR A 407 -6.62 13.46 11.93
N ARG A 408 -6.31 12.31 12.54
CA ARG A 408 -4.93 11.87 12.73
C ARG A 408 -4.21 11.58 11.42
N GLU A 409 -4.84 10.82 10.54
CA GLU A 409 -4.16 10.25 9.37
C GLU A 409 -4.22 11.17 8.16
N LYS A 410 -5.20 12.07 8.11
CA LYS A 410 -5.41 12.98 6.99
C LYS A 410 -5.08 14.42 7.35
N SER A 411 -5.67 14.96 8.40
CA SER A 411 -5.47 16.38 8.76
C SER A 411 -4.07 16.66 9.28
N ARG A 412 -3.39 15.70 9.91
CA ARG A 412 -1.97 15.86 10.26
C ARG A 412 -1.04 15.64 9.07
N ALA A 413 -1.37 14.68 8.19
CA ALA A 413 -0.63 14.48 6.95
C ALA A 413 -0.72 15.72 6.03
N TRP A 414 -1.81 16.49 6.11
CA TRP A 414 -1.93 17.79 5.44
C TRP A 414 -0.80 18.77 5.82
N THR A 415 -0.38 18.81 7.08
CA THR A 415 0.79 19.61 7.49
C THR A 415 2.07 19.18 6.76
N THR A 416 2.22 17.87 6.49
CA THR A 416 3.35 17.34 5.70
C THR A 416 3.26 17.71 4.21
N MET A 417 2.07 18.01 3.72
CA MET A 417 1.87 18.50 2.35
C MET A 417 2.19 19.98 2.22
N LEU A 418 1.81 20.75 3.24
CA LEU A 418 2.00 22.19 3.28
C LEU A 418 3.42 22.61 3.65
N MET A 419 4.13 21.81 4.46
CA MET A 419 5.48 22.11 4.97
C MET A 419 5.68 23.60 5.25
N PRO A 420 4.94 24.17 6.23
CA PRO A 420 5.05 25.59 6.53
C PRO A 420 6.50 25.96 6.87
N ASP A 421 6.91 27.17 6.50
CA ASP A 421 8.19 27.74 6.91
C ASP A 421 8.14 28.23 8.37
N ASP A 422 9.23 28.86 8.83
CA ASP A 422 9.39 29.33 10.21
C ASP A 422 8.34 30.40 10.59
N ASP A 423 7.78 31.10 9.60
CA ASP A 423 6.69 32.08 9.77
C ASP A 423 5.29 31.43 9.74
N GLY A 424 5.22 30.11 9.57
CA GLY A 424 3.97 29.36 9.46
C GLY A 424 3.32 29.44 8.08
N THR A 425 3.98 30.06 7.09
CA THR A 425 3.43 30.21 5.73
C THR A 425 3.54 28.88 4.98
N PRO A 426 2.44 28.34 4.42
CA PRO A 426 2.50 27.12 3.63
C PRO A 426 3.47 27.24 2.45
N ARG A 427 4.45 26.33 2.37
CA ARG A 427 5.32 26.14 1.20
C ARG A 427 5.20 24.72 0.69
N LEU A 428 4.36 24.55 -0.34
CA LEU A 428 4.06 23.26 -0.94
C LEU A 428 5.34 22.55 -1.39
N ILE A 429 5.30 21.21 -1.37
CA ILE A 429 6.43 20.40 -1.85
C ILE A 429 6.78 20.75 -3.29
N GLU A 430 5.77 20.97 -4.15
CA GLU A 430 6.00 21.42 -5.52
C GLU A 430 6.80 22.72 -5.60
N ASP A 431 6.48 23.71 -4.78
CA ASP A 431 7.18 25.01 -4.78
C ASP A 431 8.64 24.85 -4.35
N ARG A 432 8.89 23.98 -3.37
CA ARG A 432 10.25 23.62 -2.93
C ARG A 432 11.01 22.89 -4.04
N LEU A 433 10.36 21.95 -4.72
CA LEU A 433 10.96 21.25 -5.87
C LEU A 433 11.26 22.19 -7.03
N ARG A 434 10.43 23.21 -7.27
CA ARG A 434 10.67 24.26 -8.28
C ARG A 434 11.82 25.18 -7.85
N ALA A 435 11.82 25.64 -6.60
CA ALA A 435 12.89 26.46 -6.04
C ALA A 435 14.26 25.77 -6.13
N GLY A 436 14.32 24.47 -5.83
CA GLY A 436 15.53 23.66 -5.97
C GLY A 436 16.05 23.52 -7.40
N LEU A 437 15.31 23.93 -8.43
CA LEU A 437 15.77 23.96 -9.83
C LEU A 437 16.32 25.33 -10.27
N THR A 438 16.21 26.35 -9.42
CA THR A 438 16.60 27.73 -9.73
C THR A 438 17.97 28.09 -9.17
N GLY A 439 18.68 28.97 -9.87
CA GLY A 439 19.97 29.51 -9.43
C GLY A 439 21.19 28.62 -9.72
N PRO A 440 22.41 29.15 -9.48
CA PRO A 440 23.62 28.34 -9.51
C PRO A 440 23.60 27.35 -8.34
N HIS A 441 24.15 26.15 -8.57
CA HIS A 441 24.21 25.11 -7.55
C HIS A 441 25.67 24.78 -7.19
N ASP A 442 26.01 24.89 -5.91
CA ASP A 442 27.25 24.34 -5.38
C ASP A 442 27.05 22.85 -5.05
N ARG A 443 27.61 21.98 -5.88
CA ARG A 443 27.51 20.52 -5.70
C ARG A 443 28.11 20.06 -4.36
N ALA A 444 29.22 20.64 -3.93
CA ALA A 444 29.91 20.21 -2.73
C ALA A 444 29.05 20.51 -1.49
N GLU A 445 28.49 21.72 -1.44
CA GLU A 445 27.62 22.14 -0.35
C GLU A 445 26.31 21.33 -0.32
N LEU A 446 25.66 21.13 -1.47
CA LEU A 446 24.44 20.32 -1.54
C LEU A 446 24.67 18.87 -1.09
N THR A 447 25.81 18.29 -1.49
CA THR A 447 26.20 16.94 -1.07
C THR A 447 26.41 16.88 0.44
N ARG A 448 27.15 17.85 1.00
CA ARG A 448 27.38 17.97 2.45
C ARG A 448 26.07 18.06 3.22
N LEU A 449 25.17 18.95 2.81
CA LEU A 449 23.88 19.18 3.47
C LEU A 449 22.99 17.92 3.45
N LEU A 450 22.85 17.27 2.30
CA LEU A 450 22.03 16.06 2.21
C LEU A 450 22.65 14.89 3.00
N PHE A 451 23.98 14.76 2.96
CA PHE A 451 24.68 13.69 3.65
C PHE A 451 24.64 13.83 5.18
N GLU A 452 24.87 15.03 5.72
CA GLU A 452 24.72 15.28 7.16
C GLU A 452 23.29 14.99 7.62
N ARG A 453 22.29 15.37 6.82
CA ARG A 453 20.89 15.03 7.12
C ARG A 453 20.64 13.51 7.13
N VAL A 454 21.25 12.75 6.22
CA VAL A 454 21.17 11.28 6.24
C VAL A 454 21.83 10.72 7.50
N LYS A 455 22.98 11.25 7.93
CA LYS A 455 23.66 10.84 9.18
C LYS A 455 22.79 11.11 10.41
N ASP A 456 22.17 12.29 10.49
CA ASP A 456 21.25 12.64 11.58
C ASP A 456 20.06 11.68 11.64
N VAL A 457 19.48 11.36 10.48
CA VAL A 457 18.40 10.37 10.38
C VAL A 457 18.89 9.00 10.83
N LYS A 458 20.05 8.52 10.36
CA LYS A 458 20.62 7.22 10.77
C LYS A 458 20.81 7.15 12.28
N ALA A 459 21.45 8.15 12.88
CA ALA A 459 21.70 8.21 14.32
C ALA A 459 20.39 8.17 15.12
N ARG A 460 19.33 8.83 14.65
CA ARG A 460 18.00 8.80 15.29
C ARG A 460 17.27 7.45 15.15
N LEU A 461 17.64 6.63 14.16
CA LEU A 461 16.96 5.37 13.84
C LEU A 461 17.74 4.13 14.30
N SER A 462 19.03 4.24 14.63
CA SER A 462 19.95 3.12 14.85
C SER A 462 19.42 2.07 15.83
N ASP A 463 18.86 2.51 16.95
CA ASP A 463 18.46 1.61 18.05
C ASP A 463 17.08 0.97 17.80
N ARG A 464 16.44 1.31 16.67
CA ARG A 464 15.06 0.92 16.33
C ARG A 464 14.98 0.16 15.02
N MET A 465 16.09 0.00 14.31
CA MET A 465 16.20 -0.71 13.03
C MET A 465 17.18 -1.87 13.13
N GLY A 466 17.16 -2.74 12.13
CA GLY A 466 18.25 -3.68 11.93
C GLY A 466 19.53 -2.99 11.41
N PRO A 467 20.56 -3.77 11.07
CA PRO A 467 21.84 -3.24 10.62
C PRO A 467 21.70 -2.41 9.33
N VAL A 468 22.21 -1.18 9.35
CA VAL A 468 22.30 -0.27 8.19
C VAL A 468 23.75 -0.12 7.74
N PRO A 469 24.02 0.22 6.46
CA PRO A 469 25.39 0.28 5.96
C PRO A 469 26.17 1.48 6.50
N GLY A 470 27.48 1.42 6.34
CA GLY A 470 28.41 2.51 6.66
C GLY A 470 28.14 3.78 5.85
N ASP A 471 28.72 4.88 6.31
CA ASP A 471 28.53 6.23 5.77
C ASP A 471 28.94 6.36 4.29
N ASP A 472 30.03 5.73 3.88
CA ASP A 472 30.49 5.74 2.49
C ASP A 472 29.46 5.18 1.50
N TRP A 473 28.62 4.24 1.95
CA TRP A 473 27.58 3.66 1.11
C TRP A 473 26.52 4.70 0.71
N TYR A 474 26.16 5.58 1.65
CA TYR A 474 25.21 6.66 1.41
C TYR A 474 25.85 7.79 0.62
N LEU A 475 27.08 8.18 0.98
CA LEU A 475 27.81 9.24 0.31
C LEU A 475 28.06 8.93 -1.17
N ARG A 476 28.41 7.68 -1.53
CA ARG A 476 28.55 7.26 -2.94
C ARG A 476 27.26 7.45 -3.74
N ARG A 477 26.09 7.19 -3.14
CA ARG A 477 24.80 7.36 -3.81
C ARG A 477 24.45 8.82 -4.02
N ILE A 478 24.63 9.64 -2.99
CA ILE A 478 24.44 11.10 -3.06
C ILE A 478 25.38 11.67 -4.15
N ASN A 479 26.66 11.28 -4.14
CA ASN A 479 27.64 11.69 -5.16
C ASN A 479 27.31 11.19 -6.58
N GLY A 480 26.46 10.17 -6.73
CA GLY A 480 26.01 9.68 -8.04
C GLY A 480 24.83 10.46 -8.63
N LEU A 481 24.24 11.40 -7.90
CA LEU A 481 23.07 12.14 -8.37
C LEU A 481 23.44 13.36 -9.22
N HIS A 482 22.58 13.73 -10.16
CA HIS A 482 22.71 14.99 -10.89
C HIS A 482 22.53 16.18 -9.93
N VAL A 483 23.26 17.27 -10.15
CA VAL A 483 23.26 18.44 -9.23
C VAL A 483 21.87 19.05 -9.04
N LYS A 484 21.04 19.09 -10.09
CA LYS A 484 19.64 19.55 -10.00
C LYS A 484 18.79 18.65 -9.10
N THR A 485 18.98 17.33 -9.18
CA THR A 485 18.26 16.39 -8.29
C THR A 485 18.71 16.60 -6.85
N LEU A 486 20.02 16.74 -6.60
CA LEU A 486 20.54 17.05 -5.26
C LEU A 486 19.92 18.33 -4.68
N ALA A 487 19.87 19.40 -5.47
CA ALA A 487 19.27 20.66 -5.05
C ALA A 487 17.78 20.49 -4.66
N GLN A 488 17.01 19.74 -5.46
CA GLN A 488 15.62 19.41 -5.12
C GLN A 488 15.50 18.58 -3.83
N LEU A 489 16.37 17.60 -3.61
CA LEU A 489 16.34 16.78 -2.40
C LEU A 489 16.69 17.61 -1.15
N VAL A 490 17.67 18.50 -1.25
CA VAL A 490 18.03 19.43 -0.17
C VAL A 490 16.87 20.38 0.13
N GLU A 491 16.33 21.07 -0.87
CA GLU A 491 15.25 22.06 -0.69
C GLU A 491 13.94 21.44 -0.20
N SER A 492 13.64 20.21 -0.59
CA SER A 492 12.43 19.50 -0.15
C SER A 492 12.43 19.13 1.36
N GLY A 493 13.58 19.22 2.04
CA GLY A 493 13.71 18.94 3.47
C GLY A 493 13.43 17.48 3.88
N PRO A 494 13.76 17.07 5.11
CA PRO A 494 13.39 15.76 5.65
C PRO A 494 11.89 15.67 5.93
N TRP A 495 11.40 14.46 6.22
CA TRP A 495 10.03 14.29 6.71
C TRP A 495 9.89 14.87 8.12
N ILE A 496 8.86 15.68 8.34
CA ILE A 496 8.47 16.30 9.63
C ILE A 496 7.81 15.29 10.60
N THR A 497 8.50 14.17 10.81
CA THR A 497 8.01 13.01 11.56
C THR A 497 7.75 13.27 13.04
N ARG A 498 8.35 14.30 13.65
CA ARG A 498 8.15 14.62 15.07
C ARG A 498 6.86 15.42 15.27
N GLU A 499 6.64 16.39 14.40
CA GLU A 499 5.51 17.32 14.40
C GLU A 499 4.18 16.59 14.17
N ILE A 500 4.21 15.58 13.29
CA ILE A 500 3.06 14.72 13.00
C ILE A 500 3.00 13.44 13.84
N GLY A 501 3.97 13.22 14.73
CA GLY A 501 4.02 12.06 15.64
C GLY A 501 3.09 12.22 16.85
N GLY A 502 2.79 11.15 17.58
CA GLY A 502 1.94 11.20 18.78
C GLY A 502 0.95 10.05 18.84
N ASP A 503 0.02 10.13 19.80
CA ASP A 503 -0.87 9.03 20.15
C ASP A 503 -1.57 8.41 18.96
N GLU A 504 -1.57 7.08 18.94
CA GLU A 504 -2.22 6.27 17.93
C GLU A 504 -3.72 6.16 18.19
N VAL A 505 -4.52 6.14 17.12
CA VAL A 505 -5.91 5.69 17.23
C VAL A 505 -5.87 4.20 17.50
N ALA A 506 -6.07 3.83 18.76
CA ALA A 506 -6.11 2.44 19.19
C ALA A 506 -7.42 1.78 18.77
N VAL A 507 -7.31 0.55 18.27
CA VAL A 507 -8.47 -0.30 18.00
C VAL A 507 -8.32 -1.53 18.87
N HIS A 508 -9.27 -1.73 19.76
CA HIS A 508 -9.34 -2.90 20.61
C HIS A 508 -10.40 -3.85 20.08
N VAL A 509 -10.00 -5.07 19.81
CA VAL A 509 -10.84 -6.14 19.32
C VAL A 509 -10.54 -7.39 20.11
N ASP A 510 -11.59 -8.08 20.58
CA ASP A 510 -11.43 -9.39 21.19
C ASP A 510 -11.95 -10.47 20.25
N PHE A 511 -11.12 -11.49 20.09
CA PHE A 511 -11.50 -12.74 19.45
C PHE A 511 -11.97 -13.74 20.52
N PRO A 512 -12.85 -14.68 20.17
CA PRO A 512 -13.09 -15.85 21.02
C PRO A 512 -11.75 -16.51 21.37
N GLY A 513 -11.59 -16.99 22.61
CA GLY A 513 -10.36 -17.67 23.01
C GLY A 513 -10.05 -18.83 22.07
N ALA A 514 -8.75 -19.07 21.81
CA ALA A 514 -8.34 -20.29 21.10
C ALA A 514 -8.85 -21.49 21.90
N ALA A 515 -9.50 -22.45 21.23
CA ALA A 515 -9.75 -23.75 21.83
C ALA A 515 -8.38 -24.31 22.29
N ALA A 516 -8.35 -24.93 23.47
CA ALA A 516 -7.14 -25.59 23.94
C ALA A 516 -6.59 -26.49 22.81
N PRO A 517 -5.27 -26.47 22.53
CA PRO A 517 -4.72 -27.26 21.45
C PRO A 517 -5.13 -28.72 21.67
N VAL A 518 -5.98 -29.23 20.80
CA VAL A 518 -6.23 -30.67 20.70
C VAL A 518 -4.88 -31.24 20.27
N GLU A 519 -4.26 -32.05 21.13
CA GLU A 519 -3.00 -32.71 20.78
C GLU A 519 -3.19 -33.38 19.40
N PRO A 520 -2.41 -32.98 18.39
CA PRO A 520 -2.57 -33.58 17.08
C PRO A 520 -2.10 -35.04 17.19
N SER A 521 -2.96 -35.96 16.76
CA SER A 521 -2.83 -37.41 16.99
C SER A 521 -1.69 -38.09 16.22
N TRP A 522 -0.76 -37.34 15.63
CA TRP A 522 0.37 -37.87 14.85
C TRP A 522 1.57 -38.30 15.69
N ARG A 523 1.45 -38.51 17.01
CA ARG A 523 2.52 -39.08 17.86
C ARG A 523 2.84 -40.56 17.56
N HIS A 524 3.00 -40.96 16.30
CA HIS A 524 3.69 -42.20 15.91
C HIS A 524 4.48 -41.98 14.60
N ALA A 525 5.48 -41.09 14.63
CA ALA A 525 6.67 -41.17 13.77
C ALA A 525 7.75 -40.20 14.27
N ARG A 526 8.47 -40.59 15.33
CA ARG A 526 9.79 -40.02 15.62
C ARG A 526 10.83 -40.80 14.82
N THR A 527 11.41 -40.17 13.81
CA THR A 527 12.85 -40.29 13.52
C THR A 527 13.35 -38.92 13.15
N ALA A 528 14.21 -38.38 14.00
CA ALA A 528 14.86 -37.09 13.84
C ALA A 528 15.80 -37.12 12.63
N HIS A 529 15.64 -36.15 11.72
CA HIS A 529 16.73 -35.71 10.87
C HIS A 529 17.11 -34.29 11.28
N PRO A 530 18.40 -33.99 11.50
CA PRO A 530 18.84 -32.65 11.82
C PRO A 530 18.68 -31.78 10.56
N VAL A 531 17.82 -30.77 10.64
CA VAL A 531 17.73 -29.72 9.62
C VAL A 531 18.98 -28.86 9.76
N LEU A 532 19.93 -29.04 8.84
CA LEU A 532 21.00 -28.09 8.61
C LEU A 532 20.38 -26.74 8.23
N ALA A 533 20.71 -25.70 8.99
CA ALA A 533 20.41 -24.33 8.63
C ALA A 533 21.00 -24.05 7.24
N GLN A 534 20.12 -23.82 6.26
CA GLN A 534 20.57 -23.32 4.97
C GLN A 534 20.91 -21.84 5.12
N ALA A 535 22.16 -21.51 4.78
CA ALA A 535 22.65 -20.15 4.67
C ALA A 535 21.79 -19.34 3.67
N PRO A 536 21.63 -18.02 3.87
CA PRO A 536 20.87 -17.19 2.94
C PRO A 536 21.48 -17.27 1.53
N LEU A 537 20.62 -17.54 0.54
CA LEU A 537 20.90 -17.38 -0.89
C LEU A 537 21.06 -15.88 -1.21
N VAL A 538 22.18 -15.32 -0.80
CA VAL A 538 22.76 -14.12 -1.39
C VAL A 538 24.15 -14.55 -1.81
N GLU A 539 24.38 -14.69 -3.12
CA GLU A 539 25.74 -14.75 -3.64
C GLU A 539 26.49 -13.58 -3.03
N GLN A 540 27.57 -13.86 -2.29
CA GLN A 540 28.48 -12.82 -1.82
C GLN A 540 29.02 -12.11 -3.05
N VAL A 541 28.45 -10.96 -3.37
CA VAL A 541 29.03 -10.05 -4.33
C VAL A 541 30.24 -9.44 -3.65
N ASP A 542 31.41 -9.81 -4.17
CA ASP A 542 32.71 -9.25 -3.79
C ASP A 542 32.65 -7.71 -3.85
N PRO A 543 32.91 -6.99 -2.74
CA PRO A 543 32.87 -5.54 -2.71
C PRO A 543 33.95 -4.86 -3.57
N GLU A 544 34.89 -5.62 -4.17
CA GLU A 544 35.94 -5.07 -5.05
C GLU A 544 35.67 -5.21 -6.56
N GLN A 545 34.59 -5.89 -7.00
CA GLN A 545 34.28 -6.06 -8.44
C GLN A 545 33.10 -5.21 -8.92
N THR A 546 33.21 -3.88 -8.78
CA THR A 546 32.45 -2.96 -9.64
C THR A 546 33.27 -1.73 -9.99
N THR A 547 34.37 -1.94 -10.72
CA THR A 547 34.95 -0.87 -11.54
C THR A 547 33.93 -0.47 -12.59
N MET A 548 33.29 0.70 -12.40
CA MET A 548 32.53 1.36 -13.45
C MET A 548 33.45 1.61 -14.64
N THR A 549 33.22 0.91 -15.75
CA THR A 549 33.85 1.27 -17.02
C THR A 549 33.46 2.70 -17.36
N SER A 550 34.46 3.54 -17.55
CA SER A 550 34.32 4.96 -17.88
C SER A 550 33.46 5.13 -19.14
N LEU A 551 32.61 6.16 -19.14
CA LEU A 551 31.82 6.61 -20.30
C LEU A 551 32.67 6.96 -21.55
N ARG A 552 34.00 6.94 -21.46
CA ARG A 552 34.91 7.10 -22.61
C ARG A 552 35.06 5.84 -23.47
N ASP A 553 34.75 4.65 -22.95
CA ASP A 553 35.06 3.38 -23.64
C ASP A 553 33.92 2.87 -24.55
N VAL A 554 32.84 3.65 -24.74
CA VAL A 554 31.61 3.24 -25.46
C VAL A 554 31.33 4.10 -26.71
N LEU A 555 32.25 4.97 -27.14
CA LEU A 555 32.10 5.77 -28.37
C LEU A 555 33.22 5.46 -29.37
N PRO A 556 32.93 5.04 -30.61
CA PRO A 556 33.93 5.01 -31.67
C PRO A 556 34.34 6.44 -32.02
N ALA A 557 35.64 6.62 -32.21
CA ALA A 557 36.33 7.87 -32.46
C ALA A 557 35.64 8.78 -33.49
N LEU A 558 35.38 10.02 -33.09
CA LEU A 558 35.17 11.15 -33.98
C LEU A 558 36.55 11.74 -34.33
N ASN A 559 37.00 11.53 -35.57
CA ASN A 559 37.99 12.38 -36.23
C ASN A 559 37.27 13.02 -37.44
N ALA A 560 36.80 14.26 -37.25
CA ALA A 560 36.65 15.35 -38.23
C ALA A 560 35.72 16.43 -37.63
#